data_AF-Q9XLI7-F1
#
_entry.id   AF-Q9XLI7-F1
#
_cell.length_a   1.000
_cell.length_b   1.000
_cell.length_c   1.000
_cell.angle_alpha   90.00
_cell.angle_beta   90.00
_cell.angle_gamma   90.00
#
_symmetry.space_group_name_H-M   'P 1'
#
loop_
_entity.id
_entity.type
_entity.pdbx_description
1 polymer ?
#
loop_
_entity_poly.entity_id
_entity_poly.type
_entity_poly.pdbx_seq_one_letter_code
_entity_poly.pdbx_strand_id
1 'polypeptide(L)'
;MLYFLCLMSLGVYGLILAGWSSNSSFSMIGAIRSIAQSISYEVVFSMIILIILTNINSMNLFNLLNFNKYINFSMIYFPLMLILIISMLAEINRTPFDLSEGESELVSGFNIEYSSSKFILIFLAEYSSIIFMMMLFCFMMFFSYNL
;
A
#
# COMPACT_ATOMS: atom_id res chain seq x y z
N MET A 1 -14.04 -7.74 0.58
CA MET A 1 -13.18 -6.54 0.44
C MET A 1 -12.95 -5.80 1.76
N LEU A 2 -13.95 -5.67 2.64
CA LEU A 2 -13.79 -5.01 3.96
C LEU A 2 -12.67 -5.62 4.83
N TYR A 3 -12.56 -6.95 4.88
CA TYR A 3 -11.48 -7.63 5.59
C TYR A 3 -10.09 -7.20 5.10
N PHE A 4 -9.93 -7.03 3.79
CA PHE A 4 -8.68 -6.60 3.21
C PHE A 4 -8.33 -5.16 3.63
N LEU A 5 -9.29 -4.24 3.59
CA LEU A 5 -9.10 -2.86 4.08
C LEU A 5 -8.68 -2.85 5.56
N CYS A 6 -9.29 -3.69 6.40
CA CYS A 6 -8.88 -3.81 7.81
C CYS A 6 -7.45 -4.32 7.97
N LEU A 7 -6.99 -5.27 7.14
CA LEU A 7 -5.60 -5.75 7.20
C LEU A 7 -4.59 -4.68 6.81
N MET A 8 -4.90 -3.84 5.81
CA MET A 8 -3.99 -2.77 5.41
C MET A 8 -3.80 -1.74 6.53
N SER A 9 -4.88 -1.39 7.24
CA SER A 9 -4.81 -0.49 8.39
C SER A 9 -3.88 -1.00 9.51
N LEU A 10 -3.67 -2.32 9.61
CA LEU A 10 -2.77 -2.89 10.60
C LEU A 10 -1.28 -2.65 10.26
N GLY A 11 -0.95 -2.45 8.98
CA GLY A 11 0.42 -2.23 8.52
C GLY A 11 1.07 -0.98 9.11
N VAL A 12 0.27 0.07 9.35
CA VAL A 12 0.74 1.35 9.92
C VAL A 12 1.31 1.17 11.33
N TYR A 13 0.78 0.23 12.13
CA TYR A 13 1.30 -0.04 13.47
C TYR A 13 2.73 -0.60 13.45
N GLY A 14 3.11 -1.33 12.39
CA GLY A 14 4.48 -1.82 12.21
C GLY A 14 5.48 -0.66 12.09
N LEU A 15 5.13 0.37 11.30
CA LEU A 15 5.94 1.57 11.12
C LEU A 15 6.08 2.36 12.44
N ILE A 16 5.00 2.47 13.22
CA ILE A 16 5.02 3.15 14.53
C ILE A 16 5.97 2.44 15.50
N LEU A 17 5.87 1.12 15.63
CA LEU A 17 6.70 0.35 16.55
C LEU A 17 8.18 0.42 16.17
N ALA A 18 8.47 0.35 14.88
CA ALA A 18 9.83 0.49 14.36
C ALA A 18 10.40 1.87 14.73
N GLY A 19 9.64 2.94 14.49
CA GLY A 19 10.03 4.31 14.85
C GLY A 19 10.30 4.48 16.34
N TRP A 20 9.45 3.93 17.20
CA TRP A 20 9.60 4.09 18.64
C TRP A 20 10.74 3.28 19.25
N SER A 21 11.09 2.14 18.66
CA SER A 21 12.24 1.36 19.14
C SER A 21 13.60 2.00 18.81
N SER A 22 13.62 2.96 17.89
CA SER A 22 14.84 3.70 17.57
C SER A 22 15.12 4.78 18.60
N ASN A 23 16.34 4.84 19.13
CA ASN A 23 16.66 5.68 20.28
C ASN A 23 17.18 7.08 19.87
N SER A 24 16.72 7.59 18.73
CA SER A 24 17.14 8.89 18.19
C SER A 24 15.92 9.77 17.89
N SER A 25 16.04 11.07 18.19
CA SER A 25 14.97 12.03 17.92
C SER A 25 14.66 12.19 16.44
N PHE A 26 15.67 12.06 15.57
CA PHE A 26 15.50 12.23 14.12
C PHE A 26 14.81 11.03 13.47
N SER A 27 15.10 9.80 13.89
CA SER A 27 14.41 8.61 13.40
C SER A 27 12.93 8.62 13.80
N MET A 28 12.60 9.11 15.00
CA MET A 28 11.21 9.30 15.41
C MET A 28 10.46 10.31 14.53
N ILE A 29 11.10 11.45 14.19
CA ILE A 29 10.48 12.47 13.31
C ILE A 29 10.28 11.92 11.89
N GLY A 30 11.25 11.17 11.36
CA GLY A 30 11.13 10.50 10.06
C GLY A 30 10.00 9.47 10.04
N ALA A 31 9.87 8.66 11.10
CA ALA A 31 8.77 7.70 11.24
C ALA A 31 7.40 8.40 11.30
N ILE A 32 7.26 9.50 12.05
CA ILE A 32 6.01 10.26 12.11
C ILE A 32 5.60 10.78 10.72
N ARG A 33 6.57 11.17 9.87
CA ARG A 33 6.28 11.61 8.49
C ARG A 33 5.80 10.47 7.60
N SER A 34 6.41 9.29 7.66
CA SER A 34 5.92 8.13 6.90
C SER A 34 4.56 7.62 7.38
N ILE A 35 4.30 7.70 8.68
CA ILE A 35 2.98 7.39 9.25
C ILE A 35 1.92 8.36 8.70
N ALA A 36 2.20 9.67 8.71
CA ALA A 36 1.28 10.65 8.15
C ALA A 36 0.99 10.41 6.66
N GLN A 37 2.03 10.04 5.90
CA GLN A 37 1.89 9.67 4.49
C GLN A 37 0.99 8.43 4.31
N SER A 38 1.34 7.30 4.93
CA SER A 38 0.60 6.05 4.78
C SER A 38 -0.89 6.19 5.12
N ILE A 39 -1.24 6.85 6.24
CA ILE A 39 -2.64 7.08 6.64
C ILE A 39 -3.36 7.96 5.61
N SER A 40 -2.70 9.00 5.08
CA SER A 40 -3.33 9.91 4.11
C SER A 40 -3.70 9.21 2.79
N TYR A 41 -2.84 8.30 2.30
CA TYR A 41 -3.07 7.56 1.07
C TYR A 41 -3.96 6.33 1.27
N GLU A 42 -4.02 5.76 2.47
CA GLU A 42 -4.96 4.70 2.83
C GLU A 42 -6.42 5.16 2.67
N VAL A 43 -6.74 6.38 3.11
CA VAL A 43 -8.10 6.95 2.95
C VAL A 43 -8.45 7.09 1.47
N VAL A 44 -7.53 7.59 0.65
CA VAL A 44 -7.74 7.73 -0.81
C VAL A 44 -7.94 6.37 -1.47
N PHE A 45 -7.11 5.38 -1.12
CA PHE A 45 -7.23 4.00 -1.60
C PHE A 45 -8.59 3.38 -1.24
N SER A 46 -9.03 3.54 0.01
CA SER A 46 -10.32 3.03 0.48
C SER A 46 -11.50 3.62 -0.29
N MET A 47 -11.47 4.92 -0.60
CA MET A 47 -12.50 5.60 -1.37
C MET A 47 -12.57 5.08 -2.82
N ILE A 48 -11.42 4.85 -3.46
CA ILE A 48 -11.39 4.30 -4.82
C ILE A 48 -11.97 2.89 -4.86
N ILE A 49 -11.60 2.04 -3.89
CA ILE A 49 -12.18 0.69 -3.78
C ILE A 49 -13.70 0.77 -3.59
N LEU A 50 -14.20 1.68 -2.75
CA LEU A 50 -15.63 1.85 -2.56
C LEU A 50 -16.36 2.22 -3.85
N ILE A 51 -15.82 3.15 -4.64
CA ILE A 51 -16.39 3.51 -5.95
C ILE A 51 -16.49 2.27 -6.86
N ILE A 52 -15.43 1.47 -6.93
CA ILE A 52 -15.42 0.24 -7.74
C ILE A 52 -16.45 -0.79 -7.22
N LEU A 53 -16.59 -0.94 -5.90
CA LEU A 53 -17.55 -1.87 -5.31
C LEU A 53 -19.01 -1.45 -5.54
N THR A 54 -19.29 -0.14 -5.55
CA THR A 54 -20.65 0.36 -5.84
C THR A 54 -21.12 -0.01 -7.25
N ASN A 55 -20.21 -0.13 -8.23
CA ASN A 55 -20.58 -0.55 -9.58
C ASN A 55 -21.08 -2.01 -9.66
N ILE A 56 -20.65 -2.84 -8.72
CA ILE A 56 -20.90 -4.29 -8.70
C ILE A 56 -22.03 -4.63 -7.73
N ASN A 57 -22.37 -3.70 -6.83
CA ASN A 57 -23.34 -3.89 -5.74
C ASN A 57 -23.07 -5.15 -4.91
N SER A 58 -21.80 -5.55 -4.78
CA SER A 58 -21.42 -6.70 -3.95
C SER A 58 -20.01 -6.53 -3.37
N MET A 59 -19.80 -7.08 -2.18
CA MET A 59 -18.52 -7.01 -1.46
C MET A 59 -17.57 -8.17 -1.79
N ASN A 60 -18.01 -9.10 -2.63
CA ASN A 60 -17.27 -10.30 -3.01
C ASN A 60 -16.27 -10.01 -4.12
N LEU A 61 -15.01 -10.35 -3.88
CA LEU A 61 -13.92 -10.16 -4.85
C LEU A 61 -14.14 -10.95 -6.14
N PHE A 62 -14.73 -12.15 -6.09
CA PHE A 62 -14.98 -12.95 -7.29
C PHE A 62 -15.99 -12.31 -8.25
N ASN A 63 -16.92 -11.51 -7.74
CA ASN A 63 -17.90 -10.83 -8.58
C ASN A 63 -17.23 -9.75 -9.45
N LEU A 64 -16.15 -9.09 -8.97
CA LEU A 64 -15.33 -8.18 -9.78
C LEU A 64 -14.84 -8.82 -11.08
N LEU A 65 -14.41 -10.08 -11.01
CA LEU A 65 -13.86 -10.81 -12.15
C LEU A 65 -14.92 -11.06 -13.23
N ASN A 66 -16.16 -11.33 -12.80
CA ASN A 66 -17.29 -11.51 -13.71
C ASN A 66 -17.66 -10.18 -14.39
N PHE A 67 -17.64 -9.06 -13.67
CA PHE A 67 -17.89 -7.73 -14.26
C PHE A 67 -16.78 -7.32 -15.24
N ASN A 68 -15.52 -7.59 -14.90
CA ASN A 68 -14.37 -7.34 -15.78
C ASN A 68 -14.45 -8.10 -17.12
N LYS A 69 -15.19 -9.23 -17.19
CA LYS A 69 -15.43 -9.96 -18.44
C LYS A 69 -16.28 -9.16 -19.42
N TYR A 70 -17.32 -8.49 -18.92
CA TYR A 70 -18.25 -7.73 -19.77
C TYR A 70 -17.69 -6.36 -20.14
N ILE A 71 -17.09 -5.69 -19.16
CA ILE A 71 -16.56 -4.34 -19.30
C ILE A 71 -15.22 -4.30 -18.59
N ASN A 72 -14.17 -4.00 -19.33
CA ASN A 72 -12.85 -3.83 -18.75
C ASN A 72 -12.80 -2.55 -17.89
N PHE A 73 -12.70 -2.69 -16.55
CA PHE A 73 -12.67 -1.54 -15.65
C PHE A 73 -11.53 -0.57 -15.95
N SER A 74 -10.37 -1.07 -16.42
CA SER A 74 -9.22 -0.22 -16.77
C SER A 74 -9.53 0.79 -17.89
N MET A 75 -10.41 0.44 -18.83
CA MET A 75 -10.77 1.33 -19.94
C MET A 75 -11.79 2.38 -19.51
N ILE A 76 -12.81 2.01 -18.73
CA ILE A 76 -13.83 2.97 -18.28
C ILE A 76 -13.26 3.93 -17.24
N TYR A 77 -12.46 3.40 -16.31
CA TYR A 77 -11.95 4.14 -15.17
C TYR A 77 -10.46 4.43 -15.30
N PHE A 78 -10.00 4.79 -16.50
CA PHE A 78 -8.61 5.16 -16.72
C PHE A 78 -8.05 6.21 -15.73
N PRO A 79 -8.74 7.32 -15.42
CA PRO A 79 -8.22 8.27 -14.43
C PRO A 79 -8.21 7.69 -13.01
N LEU A 80 -9.22 6.88 -12.66
CA LEU A 80 -9.30 6.24 -11.34
C LEU A 80 -8.17 5.22 -11.17
N MET A 81 -7.80 4.51 -12.24
CA MET A 81 -6.69 3.58 -12.28
C MET A 81 -5.36 4.27 -12.01
N LEU A 82 -5.12 5.44 -12.60
CA LEU A 82 -3.90 6.22 -12.33
C LEU A 82 -3.81 6.66 -10.86
N ILE A 83 -4.92 7.14 -10.29
CA ILE A 83 -4.96 7.53 -8.87
C ILE A 83 -4.74 6.31 -7.98
N LEU A 84 -5.33 5.15 -8.33
CA LEU A 84 -5.12 3.89 -7.62
C LEU A 84 -3.64 3.52 -7.61
N ILE A 85 -2.96 3.55 -8.76
CA ILE A 85 -1.53 3.27 -8.87
C ILE A 85 -0.73 4.23 -7.96
N ILE A 86 -1.00 5.53 -8.02
CA ILE A 86 -0.31 6.53 -7.20
C ILE A 86 -0.52 6.25 -5.71
N SER A 87 -1.75 5.93 -5.28
CA SER A 87 -2.04 5.58 -3.89
C SER A 87 -1.31 4.31 -3.44
N MET A 88 -1.26 3.29 -4.31
CA MET A 88 -0.54 2.03 -4.02
C MET A 88 0.96 2.26 -3.89
N LEU A 89 1.58 3.08 -4.76
CA LEU A 89 3.00 3.42 -4.65
C LEU A 89 3.29 4.19 -3.35
N ALA A 90 2.41 5.12 -2.99
CA ALA A 90 2.56 5.92 -1.78
C ALA A 90 2.40 5.10 -0.49
N GLU A 91 1.54 4.09 -0.48
CA GLU A 91 1.35 3.18 0.66
C GLU A 91 2.56 2.25 0.87
N ILE A 92 3.25 1.90 -0.20
CA ILE A 92 4.47 1.07 -0.16
C ILE A 92 5.73 1.94 0.10
N ASN A 93 5.57 3.25 0.26
CA ASN A 93 6.66 4.23 0.45
C ASN A 93 7.75 4.13 -0.62
N ARG A 94 7.40 3.79 -1.87
CA ARG A 94 8.38 3.67 -2.96
C ARG A 94 8.51 4.96 -3.74
N THR A 95 9.65 5.12 -4.41
CA THR A 95 9.93 6.27 -5.28
C THR A 95 8.79 6.48 -6.28
N PRO A 96 8.26 7.71 -6.42
CA PRO A 96 8.76 9.01 -5.92
C PRO A 96 8.31 9.41 -4.51
N PHE A 97 7.47 8.62 -3.83
CA PHE A 97 6.91 8.93 -2.51
C PHE A 97 7.74 8.35 -1.36
N ASP A 98 9.06 8.46 -1.50
CA ASP A 98 10.01 7.84 -0.60
C ASP A 98 10.73 8.87 0.28
N LEU A 99 9.92 9.72 0.93
CA LEU A 99 10.42 10.80 1.78
C LEU A 99 11.09 10.28 3.06
N SER A 100 10.68 9.10 3.53
CA SER A 100 11.24 8.48 4.73
C SER A 100 12.55 7.76 4.47
N GLU A 101 12.75 7.11 3.33
CA GLU A 101 14.01 6.42 3.02
C GLU A 101 15.03 7.42 2.45
N GLY A 102 14.60 8.35 1.57
CA GLY A 102 15.47 9.35 0.94
C GLY A 102 16.07 10.41 1.88
N GLU A 103 15.39 10.80 2.96
CA GLU A 103 15.98 11.64 4.03
C GLU A 103 16.78 10.82 5.05
N SER A 104 16.57 9.49 5.09
CA SER A 104 17.27 8.58 5.99
C SER A 104 18.66 8.17 5.50
N GLU A 105 19.05 8.45 4.25
CA GLU A 105 20.45 8.20 3.85
C GLU A 105 21.45 9.06 4.67
N LEU A 106 21.00 10.17 5.25
CA LEU A 106 21.74 10.97 6.24
C LEU A 106 21.36 10.66 7.71
N VAL A 107 20.27 9.92 7.96
CA VAL A 107 19.69 9.62 9.30
C VAL A 107 19.00 8.24 9.33
N SER A 108 19.64 7.17 8.85
CA SER A 108 19.01 5.85 8.71
C SER A 108 19.15 5.10 10.02
N GLY A 109 18.35 5.52 11.00
CA GLY A 109 18.21 4.83 12.28
C GLY A 109 17.99 3.33 12.05
N PHE A 110 17.15 2.94 11.08
CA PHE A 110 16.90 1.51 10.81
C PHE A 110 18.09 0.73 10.26
N ASN A 111 18.85 1.29 9.30
CA ASN A 111 20.04 0.62 8.74
C ASN A 111 21.18 0.54 9.76
N ILE A 112 21.24 1.49 10.70
CA ILE A 112 22.27 1.56 11.73
C ILE A 112 21.91 0.69 12.95
N GLU A 113 20.62 0.62 13.32
CA GLU A 113 20.17 -0.06 14.54
C GLU A 113 19.74 -1.52 14.31
N TYR A 114 19.17 -1.85 13.14
CA TYR A 114 18.74 -3.20 12.83
C TYR A 114 19.84 -3.91 12.05
N SER A 115 20.68 -4.65 12.77
CA SER A 115 21.67 -5.52 12.14
C SER A 115 21.09 -6.90 11.82
N SER A 116 21.66 -7.54 10.80
CA SER A 116 21.50 -8.96 10.47
C SER A 116 20.06 -9.43 10.17
N SER A 117 19.44 -10.22 11.05
CA SER A 117 18.17 -10.90 10.80
C SER A 117 16.97 -9.96 10.72
N LYS A 118 16.94 -8.90 11.55
CA LYS A 118 15.83 -7.96 11.56
C LYS A 118 15.81 -7.08 10.31
N PHE A 119 16.97 -6.75 9.77
CA PHE A 119 17.12 -6.06 8.49
C PHE A 119 16.54 -6.87 7.33
N ILE A 120 16.85 -8.17 7.31
CA ILE A 120 16.32 -9.10 6.31
C ILE A 120 14.78 -9.18 6.38
N LEU A 121 14.22 -9.18 7.58
CA LEU A 121 12.76 -9.20 7.79
C LEU A 121 12.07 -7.93 7.29
N ILE A 122 12.67 -6.75 7.48
CA ILE A 122 12.12 -5.47 7.00
C ILE A 122 12.03 -5.49 5.47
N PHE A 123 13.10 -5.85 4.78
CA PHE A 123 13.07 -5.94 3.32
C PHE A 123 12.13 -7.04 2.81
N LEU A 124 12.10 -8.21 3.46
CA LEU A 124 11.12 -9.24 3.10
C LEU A 124 9.69 -8.71 3.23
N ALA A 125 9.39 -7.96 4.28
CA ALA A 125 8.07 -7.36 4.47
C ALA A 125 7.76 -6.34 3.37
N GLU A 126 8.67 -5.41 3.05
CA GLU A 126 8.50 -4.43 1.97
C GLU A 126 8.34 -5.09 0.59
N TYR A 127 9.14 -6.11 0.26
CA TYR A 127 8.98 -6.81 -1.02
C TYR A 127 7.70 -7.64 -1.05
N SER A 128 7.28 -8.22 0.07
CA SER A 128 5.99 -8.92 0.15
C SER A 128 4.81 -7.98 -0.04
N SER A 129 4.86 -6.77 0.50
CA SER A 129 3.81 -5.76 0.31
C SER A 129 3.77 -5.26 -1.14
N ILE A 130 4.93 -5.09 -1.80
CA ILE A 130 4.99 -4.80 -3.24
C ILE A 130 4.25 -5.86 -4.05
N ILE A 131 4.58 -7.13 -3.85
CA ILE A 131 3.98 -8.22 -4.62
C ILE A 131 2.47 -8.28 -4.38
N PHE A 132 2.05 -8.13 -3.12
CA PHE A 132 0.65 -8.18 -2.74
C PHE A 132 -0.17 -7.04 -3.36
N MET A 133 0.33 -5.80 -3.29
CA MET A 133 -0.34 -4.64 -3.86
C MET A 133 -0.47 -4.72 -5.39
N MET A 134 0.58 -5.19 -6.07
CA MET A 134 0.52 -5.37 -7.52
C MET A 134 -0.45 -6.49 -7.93
N MET A 135 -0.52 -7.56 -7.15
CA MET A 135 -1.50 -8.63 -7.37
C MET A 135 -2.94 -8.11 -7.23
N LEU A 136 -3.21 -7.30 -6.20
CA LEU A 136 -4.52 -6.67 -6.00
C LEU A 136 -4.88 -5.70 -7.13
N PHE A 137 -3.94 -4.88 -7.56
CA PHE A 137 -4.13 -3.95 -8.68
C PHE A 137 -4.53 -4.70 -9.95
N CYS A 138 -3.78 -5.74 -10.32
CA CYS A 138 -4.09 -6.58 -11.48
C CYS A 138 -5.46 -7.25 -11.34
N PHE A 139 -5.77 -7.80 -10.15
CA PHE A 139 -7.04 -8.47 -9.89
C PHE A 139 -8.25 -7.53 -10.03
N MET A 140 -8.13 -6.29 -9.54
CA MET A 140 -9.22 -5.32 -9.60
C MET A 140 -9.43 -4.75 -11.01
N MET A 141 -8.34 -4.41 -11.72
CA MET A 141 -8.43 -3.62 -12.95
C MET A 141 -8.35 -4.42 -14.25
N PHE A 142 -7.61 -5.52 -14.28
CA PHE A 142 -7.25 -6.22 -15.52
C PHE A 142 -7.71 -7.68 -15.59
N PHE A 143 -7.79 -8.37 -14.45
CA PHE A 143 -8.07 -9.79 -14.47
C PHE A 143 -9.53 -10.08 -14.81
N SER A 144 -9.73 -10.88 -15.85
CA SER A 144 -11.02 -11.45 -16.24
C SER A 144 -10.91 -12.96 -16.34
N TYR A 145 -11.93 -13.68 -15.86
CA TYR A 145 -12.04 -15.11 -16.11
C TYR A 145 -12.55 -15.33 -17.54
N ASN A 146 -11.63 -15.59 -18.46
CA ASN A 146 -11.97 -16.23 -19.72
C ASN A 146 -12.14 -17.74 -19.47
N LEU A 147 -13.31 -18.09 -18.93
CA LEU A 147 -13.91 -19.41 -19.14
C LEU A 147 -14.68 -19.39 -20.46
#